data_AF-A0AAU3KEV1-F1
#
_entry.id   AF-A0AAU3KEV1-F1
#
_cell.length_a   1.000
_cell.length_b   1.000
_cell.length_c   1.000
_cell.angle_alpha   90.00
_cell.angle_beta   90.00
_cell.angle_gamma   90.00
#
_symmetry.space_group_name_H-M   'P 1'
#
loop_
_entity.id
_entity.type
_entity.pdbx_description
1 polymer ?
#
loop_
_entity_poly.entity_id
_entity_poly.type
_entity_poly.pdbx_seq_one_letter_code
_entity_poly.pdbx_strand_id
1 'polypeptide(L)'
;MHDAWWQAACTAHGDAEGTRALISVLLLHRHMVHEHVVAGIATALRAGALTADAVALEARKWGEADQGAEQRADQDTPRRRVDGGATVTSLTERRLAALPPDPRPLPSVAAYDQLLRFRRRPADGQAYQEEAP
;
A
#
# COMPACT_ATOMS: atom_id res chain seq x y z
N MET A 1 18.52 -26.08 1.11
CA MET A 1 18.33 -24.61 1.02
C MET A 1 18.02 -24.01 2.38
N HIS A 2 16.93 -24.42 3.06
CA HIS A 2 16.59 -23.96 4.41
C HIS A 2 17.74 -24.11 5.42
N ASP A 3 18.40 -25.26 5.44
CA ASP A 3 19.51 -25.53 6.35
C ASP A 3 20.71 -24.57 6.12
N ALA A 4 21.14 -24.40 4.87
CA ALA A 4 22.21 -23.46 4.54
C ALA A 4 21.87 -22.00 4.92
N TRP A 5 20.62 -21.59 4.71
CA TRP A 5 20.17 -20.26 5.14
C TRP A 5 20.10 -20.14 6.67
N TRP A 6 19.65 -21.19 7.36
CA TRP A 6 19.62 -21.23 8.83
C TRP A 6 21.02 -21.13 9.43
N GLN A 7 21.98 -21.90 8.93
CA GLN A 7 23.38 -21.82 9.38
C GLN A 7 23.97 -20.42 9.17
N ALA A 8 23.68 -19.80 8.02
CA ALA A 8 24.08 -18.42 7.76
C ALA A 8 23.41 -17.44 8.75
N ALA A 9 22.11 -17.59 9.01
CA ALA A 9 21.38 -16.76 9.97
C ALA A 9 21.89 -16.94 11.41
N CYS A 10 22.20 -18.16 11.85
CA CYS A 10 22.81 -18.42 13.15
C CYS A 10 24.22 -17.81 13.26
N THR A 11 24.99 -17.86 12.18
CA THR A 11 26.33 -17.24 12.14
C THR A 11 26.24 -15.71 12.25
N ALA A 12 25.23 -15.08 11.64
CA ALA A 12 25.08 -13.63 11.63
C ALA A 12 24.36 -13.05 12.87
N HIS A 13 23.38 -13.76 13.43
CA HIS A 13 22.48 -13.25 14.46
C HIS A 13 22.55 -14.01 15.79
N GLY A 14 23.33 -15.09 15.84
CA GLY A 14 23.37 -16.01 16.97
C GLY A 14 22.28 -17.10 16.88
N ASP A 15 22.48 -18.18 17.62
CA ASP A 15 21.68 -19.41 17.46
C ASP A 15 20.19 -19.22 17.80
N ALA A 16 19.89 -18.47 18.86
CA ALA A 16 18.52 -18.22 19.30
C ALA A 16 17.73 -17.40 18.25
N GLU A 17 18.30 -16.31 17.76
CA GLU A 17 17.63 -15.47 16.76
C GLU A 17 17.61 -16.12 15.38
N GLY A 18 18.68 -16.85 15.00
CA GLY A 18 18.71 -17.63 13.76
C GLY A 18 17.64 -18.72 13.74
N THR A 19 17.43 -19.41 14.86
CA THR A 19 16.36 -20.43 14.98
C THR A 19 14.97 -19.80 14.94
N ARG A 20 14.74 -18.65 15.61
CA ARG A 20 13.47 -17.92 15.48
C ARG A 20 13.21 -17.49 14.04
N ALA A 21 14.24 -17.01 13.35
CA ALA A 21 14.14 -16.62 11.96
C ALA A 21 13.78 -17.81 11.06
N LEU A 22 14.39 -18.99 11.28
CA LEU A 22 14.02 -20.22 10.57
C LEU A 22 12.56 -20.60 10.84
N ILE A 23 12.10 -20.54 12.09
CA ILE A 23 10.70 -20.84 12.43
C ILE A 23 9.75 -19.92 11.66
N SER A 24 10.04 -18.61 11.63
CA SER A 24 9.24 -17.67 10.83
C SER A 24 9.21 -18.04 9.34
N VAL A 25 10.35 -18.38 8.74
CA VAL A 25 10.43 -18.85 7.35
C VAL A 25 9.67 -20.16 7.13
N LEU A 26 9.67 -21.08 8.08
CA LEU A 26 8.88 -22.31 7.97
C LEU A 26 7.38 -22.03 8.05
N LEU A 27 6.97 -21.06 8.87
CA LEU A 27 5.56 -20.65 8.98
C LEU A 27 5.05 -19.95 7.72
N LEU A 28 5.91 -19.34 6.90
CA LEU A 28 5.51 -18.78 5.60
C LEU A 28 4.85 -19.82 4.69
N HIS A 29 5.29 -21.09 4.73
CA HIS A 29 4.69 -22.18 3.94
C HIS A 29 3.20 -22.40 4.25
N ARG A 30 2.68 -21.89 5.38
CA ARG A 30 1.25 -21.95 5.68
C ARG A 30 0.41 -21.05 4.77
N HIS A 31 1.00 -19.96 4.27
CA HIS A 31 0.28 -18.91 3.55
C HIS A 31 0.81 -18.67 2.13
N MET A 32 1.88 -19.36 1.75
CA MET A 32 2.55 -19.19 0.47
C MET A 32 2.85 -20.54 -0.17
N VAL A 33 2.88 -20.58 -1.50
CA VAL A 33 3.26 -21.79 -2.25
C VAL A 33 4.72 -22.14 -1.96
N HIS A 34 4.97 -23.44 -1.77
CA HIS A 34 6.29 -23.96 -1.41
C HIS A 34 7.41 -23.48 -2.33
N GLU A 35 7.18 -23.51 -3.64
CA GLU A 35 8.16 -23.14 -4.66
C GLU A 35 8.59 -21.68 -4.54
N HIS A 36 7.65 -20.77 -4.27
CA HIS A 36 7.95 -19.36 -4.08
C HIS A 36 8.79 -19.13 -2.82
N VAL A 37 8.53 -19.86 -1.74
CA VAL A 37 9.32 -19.77 -0.50
C VAL A 37 10.75 -20.30 -0.74
N VAL A 38 10.92 -21.41 -1.45
CA VAL A 38 12.25 -21.94 -1.80
C VAL A 38 13.02 -20.96 -2.69
N ALA A 39 12.36 -20.36 -3.69
CA ALA A 39 12.96 -19.35 -4.55
C ALA A 39 13.31 -18.06 -3.77
N GLY A 40 12.45 -17.67 -2.82
CA GLY A 40 12.68 -16.57 -1.90
C GLY A 40 13.91 -16.78 -1.01
N ILE A 41 14.05 -17.96 -0.39
CA ILE A 41 15.22 -18.33 0.42
C ILE A 41 16.48 -18.29 -0.42
N ALA A 42 16.46 -18.86 -1.63
CA ALA A 42 17.61 -18.86 -2.52
C ALA A 42 18.05 -17.43 -2.88
N THR A 43 17.09 -16.54 -3.10
CA THR A 43 17.36 -15.15 -3.50
C THR A 43 17.87 -14.33 -2.32
N ALA A 44 17.24 -14.45 -1.15
CA ALA A 44 17.68 -13.80 0.08
C ALA A 44 19.09 -14.26 0.49
N LEU A 45 19.39 -15.57 0.35
CA LEU A 45 20.72 -16.12 0.64
C LEU A 45 21.80 -15.54 -0.29
N ARG A 46 21.52 -15.44 -1.60
CA ARG A 46 22.45 -14.82 -2.56
C ARG A 46 22.67 -13.32 -2.28
N ALA A 47 21.64 -12.64 -1.79
CA ALA A 47 21.72 -11.22 -1.42
C ALA A 47 22.37 -10.99 -0.04
N GLY A 48 22.62 -12.05 0.74
CA GLY A 48 23.08 -11.93 2.13
C GLY A 48 22.02 -11.36 3.09
N ALA A 49 20.75 -11.34 2.68
CA ALA A 49 19.65 -10.83 3.49
C ALA A 49 19.12 -11.93 4.42
N LEU A 50 19.72 -12.04 5.60
CA LEU A 50 19.50 -13.14 6.56
C LEU A 50 18.34 -12.90 7.52
N THR A 51 17.26 -12.27 7.04
CA THR A 51 16.03 -12.02 7.82
C THR A 51 14.83 -12.73 7.20
N ALA A 52 13.89 -13.16 8.04
CA ALA A 52 12.67 -13.81 7.57
C ALA A 52 11.82 -12.89 6.68
N ASP A 53 11.80 -11.59 6.97
CA ASP A 53 11.07 -10.60 6.17
C ASP A 53 11.64 -10.45 4.75
N ALA A 54 12.96 -10.56 4.58
CA ALA A 54 13.57 -10.54 3.25
C ALA A 54 13.17 -11.79 2.44
N VAL A 55 13.13 -12.96 3.09
CA VAL A 55 12.62 -14.19 2.47
C VAL A 55 11.15 -14.04 2.09
N ALA A 56 10.32 -13.45 2.95
CA ALA A 56 8.91 -13.18 2.67
C ALA A 56 8.71 -12.26 1.47
N LEU A 57 9.51 -11.18 1.40
CA LEU A 57 9.46 -10.21 0.32
C LEU A 57 9.82 -10.86 -1.02
N GLU A 58 10.91 -11.62 -1.08
CA GLU A 58 11.32 -12.32 -2.29
C GLU A 58 10.31 -13.40 -2.67
N ALA A 59 9.81 -14.19 -1.73
CA ALA A 59 8.77 -15.19 -2.01
C ALA A 59 7.50 -14.55 -2.57
N ARG A 60 7.10 -13.37 -2.06
CA ARG A 60 5.92 -12.66 -2.58
C ARG A 60 6.15 -12.17 -3.99
N LYS A 61 7.34 -11.65 -4.29
CA LYS A 61 7.72 -11.23 -5.64
C LYS A 61 7.64 -12.37 -6.65
N TRP A 62 8.03 -13.58 -6.26
CA TRP A 62 7.86 -14.78 -7.09
C TRP A 62 6.38 -15.14 -7.31
N GLY A 63 5.54 -15.06 -6.28
CA GLY A 63 4.09 -15.29 -6.43
C GLY A 63 3.38 -14.23 -7.29
N GLU A 64 3.78 -12.97 -7.18
CA GLU A 64 3.24 -11.89 -8.03
C GLU A 64 3.67 -12.06 -9.50
N ALA A 65 4.90 -12.53 -9.75
CA ALA A 65 5.39 -12.80 -11.10
C ALA A 65 4.61 -13.95 -11.76
N ASP A 66 4.29 -15.00 -11.00
CA ASP A 66 3.52 -16.15 -11.47
C ASP A 66 2.06 -15.75 -11.79
N GLN A 67 1.39 -15.05 -10.86
CA GLN A 67 0.06 -14.49 -11.09
C GLN A 67 0.03 -13.52 -12.28
N GLY A 68 1.06 -12.69 -12.44
CA GLY A 68 1.18 -11.78 -13.57
C GLY A 68 1.37 -12.50 -14.91
N ALA A 69 2.05 -13.65 -14.91
CA ALA A 69 2.20 -14.51 -16.08
C ALA A 69 0.86 -15.18 -16.46
N GLU A 70 0.13 -15.71 -15.47
CA GLU A 70 -1.22 -16.26 -15.67
C GLU A 70 -2.18 -15.20 -16.23
N GLN A 71 -2.20 -14.00 -15.63
CA GLN A 71 -3.03 -12.88 -16.08
C GLN A 71 -2.65 -12.39 -17.48
N ARG A 72 -1.39 -12.56 -17.90
CA ARG A 72 -0.92 -12.19 -19.25
C ARG A 72 -1.30 -13.23 -20.30
N ALA A 73 -1.28 -14.51 -19.94
CA ALA A 73 -1.75 -15.59 -20.80
C ALA A 73 -3.26 -15.47 -21.10
N ASP A 74 -4.06 -15.07 -20.11
CA ASP A 74 -5.50 -14.82 -20.29
C ASP A 74 -5.79 -13.56 -21.13
N GLN A 75 -4.86 -12.60 -21.16
CA GLN A 75 -4.93 -11.39 -21.98
C GLN A 75 -4.46 -11.57 -23.43
N ASP A 76 -3.94 -12.74 -23.82
CA ASP A 76 -3.39 -13.01 -25.16
C ASP A 76 -4.46 -13.29 -26.25
N THR A 77 -5.72 -12.90 -25.98
CA THR A 77 -6.65 -12.53 -27.07
C THR A 77 -6.03 -11.32 -27.80
N PRO A 78 -5.82 -11.33 -29.13
CA PRO A 78 -4.80 -10.50 -29.77
C PRO A 78 -5.11 -9.01 -29.62
N ARG A 79 -4.48 -8.38 -28.62
CA ARG A 79 -4.50 -6.93 -28.46
C ARG A 79 -3.34 -6.37 -29.27
N ARG A 80 -3.71 -5.70 -30.37
CA ARG A 80 -2.83 -4.98 -31.29
C ARG A 80 -1.67 -4.33 -30.53
N ARG A 81 -0.44 -4.83 -30.76
CA ARG A 81 0.78 -4.26 -30.19
C ARG A 81 0.92 -2.84 -30.72
N VAL A 82 0.93 -1.87 -29.81
CA VAL A 82 1.37 -0.51 -30.11
C VAL A 82 2.84 -0.49 -29.73
N ASP A 83 3.71 -0.49 -30.74
CA ASP A 83 5.12 -0.22 -30.57
C ASP A 83 5.28 1.23 -30.11
N GLY A 84 5.54 1.42 -28.82
CA GLY A 84 5.81 2.70 -28.21
C GLY A 84 6.69 2.46 -27.00
N GLY A 85 7.87 3.10 -26.98
CA GLY A 85 8.87 2.95 -25.93
C GLY A 85 8.29 3.13 -24.53
N ALA A 86 8.98 2.60 -23.52
CA ALA A 86 8.55 2.57 -22.12
C ALA A 86 8.19 3.98 -21.60
N THR A 87 6.95 4.38 -21.84
CA THR A 87 6.39 5.65 -21.42
C THR A 87 5.69 5.32 -20.11
N VAL A 88 6.22 5.84 -19.00
CA VAL A 88 5.59 5.69 -17.69
C VAL A 88 4.21 6.35 -17.79
N THR A 89 3.18 5.52 -18.00
CA THR A 89 1.81 6.01 -18.11
C THR A 89 1.35 6.33 -16.70
N SER A 90 0.98 7.58 -16.45
CA SER A 90 0.42 7.99 -15.17
C SER A 90 -0.80 7.13 -14.85
N LEU A 91 -0.71 6.32 -13.79
CA LEU A 91 -1.81 5.47 -13.34
C LEU A 91 -3.05 6.31 -13.01
N THR A 92 -2.82 7.51 -12.46
CA THR A 92 -3.86 8.50 -12.15
C THR A 92 -4.55 8.97 -13.42
N GLU A 93 -3.79 9.34 -14.45
CA GLU A 93 -4.34 9.80 -15.73
C GLU A 93 -5.16 8.71 -16.43
N ARG A 94 -4.63 7.48 -16.46
CA ARG A 94 -5.34 6.31 -16.99
C ARG A 94 -6.65 6.03 -16.25
N ARG A 95 -6.65 6.17 -14.92
CA ARG A 95 -7.86 5.97 -14.09
C ARG A 95 -8.88 7.07 -14.33
N LEU A 96 -8.45 8.32 -14.42
CA LEU A 96 -9.34 9.46 -14.66
C LEU A 96 -10.01 9.40 -16.04
N ALA A 97 -9.29 8.94 -17.07
CA ALA A 97 -9.84 8.79 -18.43
C ALA A 97 -10.94 7.71 -18.55
N ALA A 98 -11.06 6.81 -17.57
CA ALA A 98 -11.99 5.68 -17.59
C ALA A 98 -13.11 5.78 -16.54
N LEU A 99 -13.26 6.91 -15.85
CA LEU A 99 -14.30 7.09 -14.83
C LEU A 99 -15.68 7.37 -15.47
N PRO A 100 -16.76 6.69 -15.01
CA PRO A 100 -18.13 7.08 -15.32
C PRO A 100 -18.42 8.51 -14.83
N PRO A 101 -19.36 9.24 -15.48
CA PRO A 101 -19.79 10.55 -15.01
C PRO A 101 -20.34 10.45 -13.58
N ASP A 102 -19.87 11.29 -12.66
CA ASP A 102 -20.33 11.30 -11.26
C ASP A 102 -21.74 11.92 -11.17
N PRO A 103 -22.78 11.15 -10.81
CA PRO A 103 -24.15 11.65 -10.73
C PRO A 103 -24.47 12.29 -9.37
N ARG A 104 -23.54 12.27 -8.41
CA ARG A 104 -23.80 12.77 -7.06
C ARG A 104 -23.89 14.30 -7.08
N PRO A 105 -24.87 14.88 -6.35
CA PRO A 105 -24.93 16.33 -6.20
C PRO A 105 -23.70 16.84 -5.45
N LEU A 106 -23.26 18.05 -5.78
CA LEU A 106 -22.17 18.71 -5.08
C LEU A 106 -22.47 18.78 -3.56
N PRO A 107 -21.49 18.54 -2.69
CA PRO A 107 -21.69 18.69 -1.26
C PRO A 107 -22.09 20.13 -0.93
N SER A 108 -23.14 20.29 -0.13
CA SER A 108 -23.60 21.61 0.31
C SER A 108 -22.85 22.06 1.56
N VAL A 109 -22.42 23.33 1.58
CA VAL A 109 -21.77 23.97 2.73
C VAL A 109 -22.78 24.71 3.61
N ALA A 110 -24.06 24.75 3.23
CA ALA A 110 -25.10 25.53 3.91
C ALA A 110 -25.28 25.19 5.40
N ALA A 111 -24.95 23.96 5.81
CA ALA A 111 -24.97 23.55 7.22
C ALA A 111 -23.88 24.25 8.05
N TYR A 112 -22.70 24.49 7.46
CA TYR A 112 -21.61 25.21 8.12
C TYR A 112 -21.90 26.71 8.22
N ASP A 113 -22.55 27.30 7.21
CA ASP A 113 -22.94 28.71 7.22
C ASP A 113 -23.90 29.07 8.37
N GLN A 114 -24.69 28.10 8.86
CA GLN A 114 -25.57 28.29 10.01
C GLN A 114 -24.79 28.53 11.31
N LEU A 115 -23.59 27.94 11.43
CA LEU A 115 -22.74 28.08 12.62
C LEU A 115 -22.04 29.45 12.67
N LEU A 116 -21.87 30.11 11.53
CA LEU A 116 -21.30 31.47 11.47
C LEU A 116 -22.32 32.56 11.86
N ARG A 117 -23.61 32.20 11.97
CA ARG A 117 -24.71 33.13 12.28
C ARG A 117 -25.04 33.21 13.78
N PHE A 118 -24.06 33.02 14.66
CA PHE A 118 -24.24 33.39 16.07
C PHE A 118 -24.50 34.89 16.15
N ARG A 119 -25.76 35.24 16.44
CA ARG A 119 -26.23 36.59 16.79
C ARG A 119 -25.25 37.21 17.78
N ARG A 120 -24.67 38.36 17.42
CA ARG A 120 -24.27 39.36 18.43
C ARG A 120 -25.50 39.58 19.31
N ARG A 121 -25.42 39.15 20.57
CA ARG A 121 -26.37 39.58 21.59
C ARG A 121 -26.23 41.11 21.69
N PRO A 122 -27.30 41.90 21.58
CA PRO A 122 -27.17 43.33 21.78
C PRO A 122 -26.72 43.53 23.23
N ALA A 123 -25.59 44.21 23.40
CA ALA A 123 -25.22 44.74 24.70
C ALA A 123 -26.17 45.92 24.96
N ASP A 124 -27.27 45.67 25.64
CA ASP A 124 -27.98 46.71 26.37
C ASP A 124 -27.05 47.21 27.48
N GLY A 125 -26.63 48.46 27.38
CA GLY A 125 -25.66 49.03 28.31
C GLY A 125 -25.37 50.50 28.06
N GLN A 126 -26.28 51.35 28.55
CA GLN A 126 -26.09 52.72 29.03
C GLN A 126 -26.47 53.88 28.09
N ALA A 127 -27.65 54.42 28.41
CA ALA A 127 -28.08 55.77 28.14
C ALA A 127 -27.11 56.78 28.82
N TYR A 128 -26.52 57.63 28.00
CA TYR A 128 -26.09 58.97 28.40
C TYR A 128 -26.78 59.94 27.44
N GLN A 129 -27.82 60.62 27.92
CA GLN A 129 -28.22 61.90 27.36
C GLN A 129 -28.77 62.77 28.48
N GLU A 130 -27.86 63.54 29.05
CA GLU A 130 -28.11 64.78 29.79
C GLU A 130 -28.66 65.86 28.85
N GLU A 131 -29.69 66.57 29.36
CA GLU A 131 -29.97 68.02 29.27
C GLU A 131 -30.25 68.65 27.88
N ALA A 132 -31.51 68.96 27.51
CA ALA A 132 -32.38 70.10 27.88
C ALA A 132 -31.98 71.46 27.25
N PRO A 133 -32.95 72.20 26.67
CA PRO A 133 -33.52 73.33 27.40
C PRO A 133 -35.05 73.36 27.48
#